data_AF-A0A815XQD4-F1
#
_entry.id   AF-A0A815XQD4-F1
#
_cell.length_a   1.000
_cell.length_b   1.000
_cell.length_c   1.000
_cell.angle_alpha   90.00
_cell.angle_beta   90.00
_cell.angle_gamma   90.00
#
_symmetry.space_group_name_H-M   'P 1'
#
loop_
_entity.id
_entity.type
_entity.pdbx_description
1 polymer ?
#
loop_
_entity_poly.entity_id
_entity_poly.type
_entity_poly.pdbx_seq_one_letter_code
_entity_poly.pdbx_strand_id
1 'polypeptide(L)'
;MADTYKNVRIPGSNDIVYKDECIYSFDNPESENGLFICMSTFRGLGKDHVARHCKANPGKNVFLHILRRRKPIPIDSNIEQPKVTKLAIGIEGGFDPNGTKRFTFEEKYSIYIHPNVIIAYPDENDKLP
;
A
#
# COMPACT_ATOMS: atom_id res chain seq x y z
N MET A 1 -2.67 -4.29 -32.49
CA MET A 1 -2.47 -3.83 -31.10
C MET A 1 -2.57 -5.06 -30.22
N ALA A 2 -1.50 -5.45 -29.53
CA ALA A 2 -1.59 -6.55 -28.57
C ALA A 2 -2.50 -6.10 -27.43
N ASP A 3 -3.48 -6.91 -27.02
CA ASP A 3 -4.37 -6.57 -25.92
C ASP A 3 -3.57 -6.40 -24.64
N THR A 4 -3.36 -5.14 -24.25
CA THR A 4 -2.59 -4.73 -23.06
C THR A 4 -3.11 -5.36 -21.77
N TYR A 5 -4.38 -5.78 -21.75
CA TYR A 5 -5.09 -6.28 -20.57
C TYR A 5 -5.24 -7.80 -20.49
N LYS A 6 -4.72 -8.55 -21.48
CA LYS A 6 -5.01 -10.00 -21.62
C LYS A 6 -4.61 -10.87 -20.43
N ASN A 7 -3.67 -10.42 -19.61
CA ASN A 7 -3.07 -11.24 -18.54
C ASN A 7 -3.54 -10.86 -17.13
N VAL A 8 -4.57 -10.04 -16.98
CA VAL A 8 -5.13 -9.73 -15.65
C VAL A 8 -5.85 -10.96 -15.10
N ARG A 9 -5.53 -11.37 -13.87
CA ARG A 9 -6.11 -12.54 -13.20
C ARG A 9 -6.71 -12.13 -11.86
N ILE A 10 -7.78 -12.81 -11.46
CA ILE A 10 -8.38 -12.69 -10.13
C ILE A 10 -7.69 -13.71 -9.21
N PRO A 11 -7.13 -13.31 -8.05
CA PRO A 11 -6.47 -14.24 -7.14
C PRO A 11 -7.46 -15.24 -6.55
N GLY A 12 -7.12 -16.53 -6.60
CA GLY A 12 -7.87 -17.60 -5.95
C GLY A 12 -7.35 -17.94 -4.56
N SER A 13 -7.98 -18.91 -3.88
CA SER A 13 -7.63 -19.30 -2.51
C SER A 13 -6.21 -19.86 -2.35
N ASN A 14 -5.60 -20.36 -3.42
CA ASN A 14 -4.25 -20.92 -3.42
C ASN A 14 -3.17 -19.93 -3.90
N ASP A 15 -3.57 -18.74 -4.38
CA ASP A 15 -2.63 -17.73 -4.84
C ASP A 15 -2.10 -16.93 -3.63
N ILE A 16 -0.78 -16.74 -3.60
CA ILE A 16 -0.13 -15.85 -2.63
C ILE A 16 -0.01 -14.46 -3.25
N VAL A 17 -0.57 -13.45 -2.57
CA VAL A 17 -0.50 -12.06 -2.99
C VAL A 17 0.51 -11.31 -2.12
N TYR A 18 1.65 -10.95 -2.70
CA TYR A 18 2.73 -10.21 -2.03
C TYR A 18 2.40 -8.72 -1.98
N LYS A 19 1.48 -8.32 -1.09
CA LYS A 19 0.98 -6.94 -0.96
C LYS A 19 1.66 -6.10 0.13
N ASP A 20 2.50 -6.73 0.95
CA ASP A 20 3.08 -6.09 2.13
C ASP A 20 4.45 -5.45 1.84
N GLU A 21 5.25 -6.07 0.95
CA GLU A 21 6.61 -5.59 0.60
C GLU A 21 7.01 -6.02 -0.81
N CYS A 22 7.97 -5.31 -1.40
CA CYS A 22 8.61 -5.62 -2.66
C CYS A 22 9.44 -6.90 -2.57
N ILE A 23 9.39 -7.76 -3.60
CA ILE A 23 10.17 -9.00 -3.63
C ILE A 23 11.69 -8.80 -3.85
N TYR A 24 12.15 -7.56 -4.07
CA TYR A 24 13.55 -7.20 -4.38
C TYR A 24 14.14 -6.11 -3.48
N SER A 25 13.31 -5.37 -2.74
CA SER A 25 13.69 -4.23 -1.90
C SER A 25 12.76 -4.18 -0.68
N PHE A 26 13.03 -3.30 0.27
CA PHE A 26 12.16 -3.05 1.43
C PHE A 26 11.02 -2.06 1.13
N ASP A 27 10.76 -1.76 -0.15
CA ASP A 27 9.65 -0.89 -0.51
C ASP A 27 8.33 -1.53 -0.15
N ASN A 28 7.45 -0.75 0.46
CA ASN A 28 6.13 -1.18 0.91
C ASN A 28 5.08 -0.11 0.55
N PRO A 29 3.78 -0.32 0.83
CA PRO A 29 2.76 0.68 0.52
C PRO A 29 3.01 2.07 1.14
N GLU A 30 3.77 2.17 2.23
CA GLU A 30 4.09 3.43 2.91
C GLU A 30 5.32 4.15 2.33
N SER A 31 6.10 3.47 1.49
CA SER A 31 7.23 4.06 0.77
C SER A 31 6.82 5.27 -0.08
N GLU A 32 7.78 6.10 -0.47
CA GLU A 32 7.53 7.32 -1.26
C GLU A 32 6.70 7.05 -2.51
N ASN A 33 6.98 5.95 -3.22
CA ASN A 33 6.29 5.57 -4.45
C ASN A 33 5.27 4.44 -4.28
N GLY A 34 4.98 4.01 -3.06
CA GLY A 34 4.08 2.89 -2.78
C GLY A 34 4.57 1.54 -3.32
N LEU A 35 3.63 0.60 -3.45
CA LEU A 35 3.88 -0.76 -3.91
C LEU A 35 3.06 -1.10 -5.16
N PHE A 36 3.68 -1.74 -6.13
CA PHE A 36 3.06 -2.17 -7.38
C PHE A 36 2.91 -3.70 -7.42
N ILE A 37 1.68 -4.18 -7.38
CA ILE A 37 1.36 -5.61 -7.39
C ILE A 37 0.98 -6.01 -8.81
N CYS A 38 1.75 -6.90 -9.42
CA CYS A 38 1.43 -7.41 -10.76
C CYS A 38 0.09 -8.16 -10.74
N MET A 39 -0.89 -7.74 -11.53
CA MET A 39 -2.23 -8.37 -11.53
C MET A 39 -2.27 -9.74 -12.22
N SER A 40 -1.14 -10.21 -12.77
CA SER A 40 -1.00 -11.55 -13.35
C SER A 40 -0.31 -12.52 -12.38
N THR A 41 0.77 -12.07 -11.74
CA THR A 41 1.67 -12.91 -10.91
C THR A 41 1.53 -12.66 -9.42
N PHE A 42 0.82 -11.62 -9.01
CA PHE A 42 0.58 -11.21 -7.63
C PHE A 42 1.86 -10.90 -6.82
N ARG A 43 2.95 -10.57 -7.51
CA ARG A 43 4.21 -10.11 -6.91
C ARG A 43 4.17 -8.60 -6.67
N GLY A 44 4.50 -8.19 -5.45
CA GLY A 44 4.73 -6.79 -5.07
C GLY A 44 6.11 -6.32 -5.50
N LEU A 45 6.18 -5.11 -6.05
CA LEU A 45 7.38 -4.49 -6.59
C LEU A 45 7.43 -3.02 -6.19
N GLY A 46 8.60 -2.57 -5.76
CA GLY A 46 8.92 -1.15 -5.72
C GLY A 46 9.03 -0.59 -7.13
N LYS A 47 8.83 0.73 -7.28
CA LYS A 47 8.81 1.44 -8.57
C LYS A 47 9.99 1.10 -9.48
N ASP A 48 11.19 1.04 -8.91
CA ASP A 48 12.44 0.79 -9.65
C ASP A 48 12.54 -0.65 -10.21
N HIS A 49 11.74 -1.57 -9.68
CA HIS A 49 11.74 -2.97 -10.09
C HIS A 49 10.62 -3.32 -11.08
N VAL A 50 9.67 -2.42 -11.32
CA VAL A 50 8.55 -2.66 -12.25
C VAL A 50 9.04 -2.87 -13.69
N ALA A 51 9.96 -2.03 -14.17
CA ALA A 51 10.50 -2.14 -15.52
C ALA A 51 11.25 -3.47 -15.73
N ARG A 52 12.04 -3.87 -14.73
CA ARG A 52 12.74 -5.18 -14.72
C ARG A 52 11.74 -6.33 -14.77
N HIS A 53 10.67 -6.27 -13.98
CA HIS A 53 9.64 -7.30 -13.98
C HIS A 53 8.95 -7.44 -15.34
N CYS A 54 8.56 -6.33 -15.97
CA CYS A 54 7.95 -6.32 -17.30
C CYS A 54 8.88 -6.91 -18.37
N LYS A 55 10.18 -6.57 -18.31
CA LYS A 55 11.19 -7.14 -19.22
C LYS A 55 11.33 -8.66 -19.06
N ALA A 56 11.28 -9.16 -17.82
CA ALA A 56 11.37 -10.59 -17.53
C ALA A 56 10.05 -11.35 -17.78
N ASN A 57 8.91 -10.64 -17.82
CA ASN A 57 7.58 -11.21 -17.98
C ASN A 57 6.79 -10.46 -19.07
N PRO A 58 7.05 -10.74 -20.35
CA PRO A 58 6.35 -10.10 -21.46
C PRO A 58 4.82 -10.23 -21.32
N GLY A 59 4.12 -9.11 -21.50
CA GLY A 59 2.66 -9.03 -21.39
C GLY A 59 2.10 -8.94 -19.97
N LYS A 60 2.94 -8.95 -18.92
CA LYS A 60 2.52 -8.75 -17.52
C LYS A 60 2.88 -7.34 -17.05
N ASN A 61 2.26 -6.35 -17.66
CA ASN A 61 2.56 -4.93 -17.49
C ASN A 61 1.44 -4.13 -16.79
N VAL A 62 0.44 -4.83 -16.24
CA VAL A 62 -0.67 -4.24 -15.48
C VAL A 62 -0.47 -4.51 -13.98
N PHE A 63 -0.53 -3.45 -13.18
CA PHE A 63 -0.25 -3.47 -11.75
C PHE A 63 -1.35 -2.77 -10.96
N LEU A 64 -1.73 -3.34 -9.82
CA LEU A 64 -2.42 -2.61 -8.77
C LEU A 64 -1.37 -1.83 -7.99
N HIS A 65 -1.50 -0.52 -7.94
CA HIS A 65 -0.63 0.36 -7.17
C HIS A 65 -1.33 0.76 -5.87
N ILE A 66 -0.67 0.48 -4.75
CA ILE A 66 -1.14 0.80 -3.40
C ILE A 66 -0.20 1.83 -2.80
N LEU A 67 -0.76 2.97 -2.38
CA LEU A 67 -0.04 4.04 -1.70
C LEU A 67 -0.71 4.37 -0.37
N ARG A 68 0.01 4.20 0.73
CA ARG A 68 -0.45 4.46 2.08
C ARG A 68 0.27 5.68 2.66
N ARG A 69 -0.50 6.61 3.21
CA ARG A 69 0.02 7.84 3.83
C ARG A 69 -0.47 7.97 5.27
N ARG A 70 0.46 8.34 6.16
CA ARG A 70 0.19 8.61 7.56
C ARG A 70 -0.43 10.00 7.72
N LYS A 71 -1.67 10.08 8.21
CA LYS A 71 -2.37 11.32 8.55
C LYS A 71 -2.38 11.53 10.06
N PRO A 72 -2.01 12.70 10.58
CA PRO A 72 -2.19 13.02 11.99
C PRO A 72 -3.68 13.16 12.31
N ILE A 73 -4.15 12.53 13.40
CA ILE A 73 -5.50 12.81 13.91
C ILE A 73 -5.45 14.16 14.64
N PRO A 74 -6.37 15.09 14.36
CA PRO A 74 -6.54 16.29 15.16
C PRO A 74 -6.83 15.87 16.61
N ILE A 75 -5.98 16.29 17.55
CA ILE A 75 -6.23 16.05 18.98
C ILE A 75 -7.15 17.18 19.45
N ASP A 76 -8.38 16.85 19.86
CA ASP A 76 -9.22 17.79 20.60
C ASP A 76 -8.49 18.18 21.88
N SER A 77 -8.21 19.47 22.05
CA SER A 77 -7.46 20.06 23.16
C SER A 77 -8.17 19.97 24.52
N ASN A 78 -9.27 19.22 24.62
CA ASN A 78 -10.17 19.19 25.78
C ASN A 78 -10.18 17.85 26.54
N ILE A 79 -9.28 16.92 26.23
CA ILE A 79 -9.16 15.64 26.96
C ILE A 79 -7.98 15.75 27.94
N GLU A 80 -8.28 15.83 29.24
CA GLU A 80 -7.27 15.73 30.30
C GLU A 80 -6.47 14.43 30.14
N GLN A 81 -5.14 14.55 30.06
CA GLN A 81 -4.25 13.40 29.98
C GLN A 81 -4.34 12.62 31.30
N PRO A 82 -4.72 11.33 31.30
CA PRO A 82 -4.72 10.54 32.52
C PRO A 82 -3.28 10.41 33.03
N LYS A 83 -3.06 10.86 34.28
CA LYS A 83 -1.78 10.83 34.98
C LYS A 83 -1.43 9.36 35.30
N VAL A 84 -0.63 8.73 34.44
CA VAL A 84 -0.29 7.30 34.56
C VAL A 84 0.65 7.09 35.75
N THR A 85 0.19 6.40 36.80
CA THR A 85 0.94 6.17 38.06
C THR A 85 1.40 4.73 38.28
N LYS A 86 1.40 3.86 37.26
CA LYS A 86 1.94 2.49 37.40
C LYS A 86 2.77 2.09 36.19
N LEU A 87 4.04 1.82 36.44
CA LEU A 87 4.96 1.16 35.50
C LEU A 87 4.65 -0.34 35.53
N ALA A 88 3.95 -0.85 34.51
CA ALA A 88 3.85 -2.29 34.28
C ALA A 88 5.00 -2.70 33.35
N ILE A 89 6.05 -3.27 33.94
CA ILE A 89 7.17 -3.90 33.23
C ILE A 89 6.68 -5.29 32.78
N GLY A 90 6.55 -5.53 31.47
CA GLY A 90 6.27 -6.87 30.94
C GLY A 90 5.23 -7.01 29.82
N ILE A 91 4.78 -5.93 29.18
CA ILE A 91 4.01 -6.01 27.93
C ILE A 91 4.91 -5.68 26.73
N GLU A 92 4.87 -6.48 25.67
CA GLU A 92 5.56 -6.19 24.39
C GLU A 92 4.88 -5.01 23.69
N GLY A 93 5.22 -3.81 24.14
CA GLY A 93 4.66 -2.54 23.67
C GLY A 93 5.11 -1.42 24.59
N GLY A 94 6.30 -0.87 24.32
CA GLY A 94 6.91 0.20 25.13
C GLY A 94 6.11 1.50 25.14
N PHE A 95 6.19 2.23 26.26
CA PHE A 95 5.55 3.53 26.45
C PHE A 95 6.30 4.63 25.69
N ASP A 96 5.61 5.36 24.82
CA ASP A 96 6.16 6.57 24.16
C ASP A 96 5.76 7.83 24.97
N PRO A 97 6.73 8.54 25.60
CA PRO A 97 6.47 9.72 26.41
C PRO A 97 5.98 10.95 25.63
N ASN A 98 5.91 10.88 24.28
CA ASN A 98 5.39 11.96 23.44
C ASN A 98 3.92 11.79 23.05
N GLY A 99 3.10 11.28 23.96
CA GLY A 99 1.64 11.50 23.99
C GLY A 99 0.93 11.19 22.68
N THR A 100 0.56 9.93 22.48
CA THR A 100 -0.59 9.49 21.68
C THR A 100 -0.91 10.36 20.45
N LYS A 101 0.06 10.62 19.57
CA LYS A 101 -0.28 11.04 18.21
C LYS A 101 -0.93 9.82 17.57
N ARG A 102 -2.25 9.72 17.71
CA ARG A 102 -3.04 8.74 16.98
C ARG A 102 -2.90 9.16 15.52
N PHE A 103 -2.32 8.31 14.69
CA PHE A 103 -2.30 8.54 13.25
C PHE A 103 -3.31 7.60 12.61
N THR A 104 -4.00 8.10 11.60
CA THR A 104 -4.75 7.25 10.68
C THR A 104 -3.91 7.02 9.44
N PHE A 105 -4.14 5.89 8.78
CA PHE A 105 -3.58 5.64 7.47
C PHE A 105 -4.66 5.87 6.42
N GLU A 106 -4.35 6.70 5.44
CA GLU A 106 -5.14 6.80 4.22
C GLU A 106 -4.47 5.93 3.15
N GLU A 107 -5.20 4.98 2.61
CA GLU A 107 -4.75 4.11 1.52
C GLU A 107 -5.42 4.54 0.21
N LYS A 108 -4.60 4.70 -0.83
CA LYS A 108 -5.05 5.05 -2.18
C LYS A 108 -4.68 3.93 -3.14
N TYR A 109 -5.63 3.59 -4.00
CA TYR A 109 -5.45 2.59 -5.04
C TYR A 109 -5.42 3.27 -6.41
N SER A 110 -4.64 2.71 -7.33
CA SER A 110 -4.74 3.01 -8.76
C SER A 110 -4.30 1.80 -9.58
N ILE A 111 -4.71 1.74 -10.84
CA ILE A 111 -4.15 0.79 -11.80
C ILE A 111 -3.01 1.48 -12.54
N TYR A 112 -1.82 0.89 -12.50
CA TYR A 112 -0.67 1.33 -13.26
C TYR A 112 -0.41 0.36 -14.41
N ILE A 113 -0.31 0.90 -15.62
CA ILE A 113 0.07 0.14 -16.81
C ILE A 113 1.41 0.68 -17.28
N HIS A 114 2.43 -0.15 -17.16
CA HIS A 114 3.79 0.22 -17.51
C HIS A 114 3.89 0.51 -19.03
N PRO A 115 4.53 1.61 -19.46
CA PRO A 115 5.35 2.51 -18.63
C PRO A 115 4.63 3.74 -18.02
N ASN A 116 3.54 4.24 -18.60
CA ASN A 116 3.14 5.64 -18.33
C ASN A 116 1.63 5.87 -18.13
N VAL A 117 0.82 4.83 -17.99
CA VAL A 117 -0.63 5.01 -17.81
C VAL A 117 -1.01 4.73 -16.36
N ILE A 118 -1.75 5.66 -15.75
CA ILE A 118 -2.32 5.51 -14.41
C ILE A 118 -3.82 5.74 -14.52
N ILE A 119 -4.60 4.81 -14.00
CA ILE A 119 -6.05 4.90 -13.86
C ILE A 119 -6.34 5.04 -12.37
N ALA A 120 -6.84 6.20 -11.96
CA ALA A 120 -7.17 6.44 -10.56
C ALA A 120 -8.34 5.55 -10.12
N TYR A 121 -8.32 5.12 -8.85
CA TYR A 121 -9.50 4.52 -8.26
C TYR A 121 -10.59 5.60 -8.10
N PRO A 122 -11.84 5.34 -8.52
CA PRO A 122 -12.95 6.27 -8.32
C PRO A 122 -13.14 6.57 -6.83
N ASP A 123 -13.25 7.84 -6.47
CA ASP A 123 -13.46 8.26 -5.08
C ASP A 123 -14.96 8.25 -4.71
N GLU A 124 -15.28 8.49 -3.43
CA GLU A 124 -16.67 8.49 -2.94
C GLU A 124 -17.58 9.54 -3.63
N ASN A 125 -17.01 10.50 -4.36
CA ASN A 125 -17.73 11.51 -5.11
C ASN A 125 -17.83 11.19 -6.62
N ASP A 126 -17.12 10.17 -7.11
CA ASP A 126 -17.13 9.73 -8.50
C ASP A 126 -17.58 8.25 -8.57
N LYS A 127 -18.90 8.06 -8.47
CA LYS A 127 -19.64 6.79 -8.51
C LYS A 127 -18.97 5.69 -9.36
N LEU A 128 -18.71 4.55 -8.74
CA LEU A 128 -18.65 3.25 -9.44
C LEU A 128 -20.06 2.87 -9.94
N PRO A 129 -20.24 2.24 -11.11
CA PRO A 129 -21.53 1.70 -11.54
C PRO A 129 -22.08 0.64 -10.58
#